data_AF-A0A959CXG5-F1
#
_entry.id   AF-A0A959CXG5-F1
#
_cell.length_a   1.000
_cell.length_b   1.000
_cell.length_c   1.000
_cell.angle_alpha   90.00
_cell.angle_beta   90.00
_cell.angle_gamma   90.00
#
_symmetry.space_group_name_H-M   'P 1'
#
loop_
_entity.id
_entity.type
_entity.pdbx_description
1 polymer ?
#
loop_
_entity_poly.entity_id
_entity_poly.type
_entity_poly.pdbx_seq_one_letter_code
_entity_poly.pdbx_strand_id
1 'polypeptide(L)'
;AKEFLHVIGDGRSTVGALIREKPRALLQLGRLQASGPGLLAQVPAPGQRINLGIVGNHAKGTRFINSNHLANEAVCRNFDRISKEIDGFYYGRFDIKCESLEALTSGEGMKIIEINGACSEPTHIYDPERGTYWSALRDIARHWRIIGRIARANHRRGVPYLSHRIMAREFLHLFAYQRKVRKLGGS
;
A
#
# COMPACT_ATOMS: atom_id res chain seq x y z
N ALA A 1 -5.62 8.48 1.23
CA ALA A 1 -5.96 7.99 2.60
C ALA A 1 -6.20 6.47 2.59
N LYS A 2 -6.15 5.79 3.75
CA LYS A 2 -6.46 4.35 3.87
C LYS A 2 -7.74 4.18 4.67
N GLU A 3 -8.68 3.39 4.16
CA GLU A 3 -9.85 2.95 4.92
C GLU A 3 -9.73 1.44 5.18
N PHE A 4 -9.71 1.07 6.46
CA PHE A 4 -9.61 -0.33 6.86
C PHE A 4 -10.95 -1.06 6.66
N LEU A 5 -10.86 -2.33 6.28
CA LEU A 5 -12.03 -3.19 6.11
C LEU A 5 -12.82 -3.27 7.41
N HIS A 6 -14.11 -3.01 7.37
CA HIS A 6 -14.97 -2.98 8.55
C HIS A 6 -16.43 -3.38 8.22
N VAL A 7 -17.16 -3.80 9.25
CA VAL A 7 -18.62 -3.98 9.23
C VAL A 7 -19.27 -3.05 10.25
N ILE A 8 -20.55 -2.76 10.04
CA ILE A 8 -21.37 -1.97 10.95
C ILE A 8 -22.42 -2.92 11.52
N GLY A 9 -22.56 -2.94 12.84
CA GLY A 9 -23.56 -3.75 13.52
C GLY A 9 -24.98 -3.29 13.22
N ASP A 10 -25.87 -4.26 13.08
CA ASP A 10 -27.32 -4.09 13.01
C ASP A 10 -28.00 -4.51 14.32
N GLY A 11 -27.22 -4.95 15.32
CA GLY A 11 -27.70 -5.47 16.60
C GLY A 11 -28.26 -6.89 16.56
N ARG A 12 -28.21 -7.59 15.42
CA ARG A 12 -28.85 -8.90 15.23
C ARG A 12 -27.94 -9.92 14.54
N SER A 13 -27.22 -9.49 13.52
CA SER A 13 -26.35 -10.31 12.71
C SER A 13 -24.96 -10.44 13.33
N THR A 14 -24.38 -11.62 13.22
CA THR A 14 -22.98 -11.81 13.61
C THR A 14 -22.04 -11.09 12.65
N VAL A 15 -20.83 -10.78 13.09
CA VAL A 15 -19.77 -10.24 12.22
C VAL A 15 -19.56 -11.14 10.99
N GLY A 16 -19.60 -12.46 11.17
CA GLY A 16 -19.48 -13.41 10.06
C GLY A 16 -20.60 -13.31 9.03
N ALA A 17 -21.84 -13.05 9.46
CA ALA A 17 -22.97 -12.82 8.56
C ALA A 17 -22.82 -11.48 7.82
N LEU A 18 -22.52 -10.40 8.54
CA LEU A 18 -22.29 -9.06 7.98
C LEU A 18 -21.13 -9.02 6.97
N ILE A 19 -20.12 -9.88 7.14
CA ILE A 19 -19.03 -10.04 6.17
C ILE A 19 -19.53 -10.62 4.84
N ARG A 20 -20.44 -11.59 4.88
CA ARG A 20 -20.91 -12.28 3.66
C ARG A 20 -21.74 -11.37 2.76
N GLU A 21 -22.38 -10.37 3.33
CA GLU A 21 -23.16 -9.37 2.60
C GLU A 21 -22.29 -8.32 1.91
N LYS A 22 -21.02 -8.20 2.29
CA LYS A 22 -20.07 -7.26 1.68
C LYS A 22 -19.08 -8.00 0.77
N PRO A 23 -19.16 -7.86 -0.57
CA PRO A 23 -18.29 -8.59 -1.50
C PRO A 23 -16.79 -8.49 -1.18
N ARG A 24 -16.31 -7.30 -0.80
CA ARG A 24 -14.90 -7.06 -0.44
C ARG A 24 -14.49 -7.70 0.88
N ALA A 25 -15.42 -7.81 1.85
CA ALA A 25 -15.16 -8.46 3.12
C ALA A 25 -15.20 -9.99 2.99
N LEU A 26 -16.12 -10.50 2.16
CA LEU A 26 -16.27 -11.92 1.86
C LEU A 26 -14.95 -12.54 1.36
N LEU A 27 -14.21 -11.83 0.51
CA LEU A 27 -12.88 -12.26 0.02
C LEU A 27 -11.85 -12.49 1.13
N GLN A 28 -12.07 -11.95 2.33
CA GLN A 28 -11.19 -12.11 3.49
C GLN A 28 -11.72 -13.13 4.51
N LEU A 29 -12.91 -13.71 4.29
CA LEU A 29 -13.57 -14.58 5.27
C LEU A 29 -12.71 -15.77 5.68
N GLY A 30 -12.08 -16.47 4.75
CA GLY A 30 -11.21 -17.62 5.05
C GLY A 30 -10.03 -17.26 5.95
N ARG A 31 -9.41 -16.08 5.73
CA ARG A 31 -8.33 -15.56 6.59
C ARG A 31 -8.85 -15.22 7.98
N LEU A 32 -10.02 -14.60 8.07
CA LEU A 32 -10.62 -14.18 9.35
C LEU A 32 -11.09 -15.38 10.17
N GLN A 33 -11.59 -16.42 9.52
CA GLN A 33 -11.93 -17.69 10.16
C GLN A 33 -10.71 -18.35 10.81
N ALA A 34 -9.56 -18.32 10.14
CA ALA A 34 -8.32 -18.90 10.67
C ALA A 34 -7.70 -18.07 11.82
N SER A 35 -7.96 -16.77 11.88
CA SER A 35 -7.25 -15.85 12.81
C SER A 35 -8.12 -15.28 13.94
N GLY A 36 -9.45 -15.42 13.88
CA GLY A 36 -10.35 -14.83 14.86
C GLY A 36 -11.76 -15.40 14.83
N PRO A 37 -11.97 -16.70 15.12
CA PRO A 37 -13.30 -17.31 15.14
C PRO A 37 -14.23 -16.64 16.16
N GLY A 38 -13.71 -16.18 17.31
CA GLY A 38 -14.48 -15.46 18.32
C GLY A 38 -15.01 -14.10 17.84
N LEU A 39 -14.25 -13.41 16.98
CA LEU A 39 -14.71 -12.15 16.37
C LEU A 39 -15.88 -12.39 15.43
N LEU A 40 -15.86 -13.48 14.66
CA LEU A 40 -16.91 -13.80 13.69
C LEU A 40 -18.24 -14.15 14.34
N ALA A 41 -18.22 -14.70 15.55
CA ALA A 41 -19.42 -15.07 16.30
C ALA A 41 -20.07 -13.88 17.04
N GLN A 42 -19.36 -12.76 17.17
CA GLN A 42 -19.85 -11.58 17.89
C GLN A 42 -21.01 -10.92 17.14
N VAL A 43 -22.04 -10.48 17.86
CA VAL A 43 -23.14 -9.65 17.33
C VAL A 43 -22.88 -8.21 17.76
N PRO A 44 -22.46 -7.31 16.85
CA PRO A 44 -22.17 -5.93 17.21
C PRO A 44 -23.47 -5.13 17.40
N ALA A 45 -23.47 -4.20 18.34
CA ALA A 45 -24.62 -3.31 18.59
C ALA A 45 -24.96 -2.47 17.34
N PRO A 46 -26.21 -1.98 17.19
CA PRO A 46 -26.59 -1.11 16.08
C PRO A 46 -25.64 0.10 15.94
N GLY A 47 -25.08 0.29 14.75
CA GLY A 47 -24.15 1.38 14.46
C GLY A 47 -22.70 1.15 14.94
N GLN A 48 -22.41 0.06 15.65
CA GLN A 48 -21.07 -0.25 16.12
C GLN A 48 -20.16 -0.64 14.94
N ARG A 49 -19.04 0.07 14.79
CA ARG A 49 -18.02 -0.23 13.76
C ARG A 49 -17.03 -1.28 14.28
N ILE A 50 -16.96 -2.42 13.60
CA ILE A 50 -15.98 -3.48 13.86
C ILE A 50 -14.95 -3.51 12.72
N ASN A 51 -13.68 -3.25 13.05
CA ASN A 51 -12.58 -3.32 12.10
C ASN A 51 -12.11 -4.77 11.93
N LEU A 52 -12.05 -5.22 10.68
CA LEU A 52 -11.72 -6.60 10.27
C LEU A 52 -10.27 -6.76 9.79
N GLY A 53 -9.47 -5.69 9.83
CA GLY A 53 -8.07 -5.72 9.42
C GLY A 53 -7.26 -4.71 10.20
N ILE A 54 -6.09 -5.15 10.68
CA ILE A 54 -5.13 -4.31 11.42
C ILE A 54 -4.04 -3.76 10.47
N VAL A 55 -3.90 -4.32 9.26
CA VAL A 55 -2.79 -4.03 8.35
C VAL A 55 -3.28 -3.36 7.09
N GLY A 56 -2.74 -2.17 6.81
CA GLY A 56 -3.05 -1.29 5.67
C GLY A 56 -2.58 -1.82 4.30
N ASN A 57 -2.88 -3.08 4.00
CA ASN A 57 -2.53 -3.80 2.76
C ASN A 57 -3.79 -3.97 1.89
N HIS A 58 -3.67 -3.63 0.60
CA HIS A 58 -4.74 -3.76 -0.38
C HIS A 58 -5.25 -5.20 -0.50
N ALA A 59 -4.33 -6.17 -0.60
CA ALA A 59 -4.64 -7.59 -0.68
C ALA A 59 -5.33 -8.13 0.58
N LYS A 60 -5.31 -7.37 1.69
CA LYS A 60 -6.01 -7.68 2.94
C LYS A 60 -7.29 -6.84 3.14
N GLY A 61 -7.77 -6.18 2.09
CA GLY A 61 -9.05 -5.47 2.07
C GLY A 61 -8.97 -3.98 2.42
N THR A 62 -7.79 -3.41 2.65
CA THR A 62 -7.65 -1.95 2.86
C THR A 62 -7.99 -1.21 1.58
N ARG A 63 -8.90 -0.25 1.69
CA ARG A 63 -9.22 0.65 0.59
C ARG A 63 -8.21 1.79 0.55
N PHE A 64 -7.65 2.01 -0.64
CA PHE A 64 -6.79 3.15 -0.92
C PHE A 64 -7.65 4.22 -1.59
N ILE A 65 -7.64 5.41 -1.01
CA ILE A 65 -8.37 6.57 -1.54
C ILE A 65 -7.35 7.45 -2.25
N ASN A 66 -7.59 7.71 -3.54
CA ASN A 66 -6.78 8.59 -4.36
C ASN A 66 -7.00 10.04 -3.92
N SER A 67 -5.94 10.62 -3.36
CA SER A 67 -5.91 12.01 -2.90
C SER A 67 -4.98 12.88 -3.76
N ASN A 68 -4.78 12.55 -5.04
CA ASN A 68 -3.91 13.30 -5.94
C ASN A 68 -4.33 14.77 -6.11
N HIS A 69 -5.60 15.10 -5.85
CA HIS A 69 -6.08 16.50 -5.83
C HIS A 69 -5.42 17.34 -4.72
N LEU A 70 -4.79 16.70 -3.72
CA LEU A 70 -4.02 17.36 -2.67
C LEU A 70 -2.57 17.63 -3.09
N ALA A 71 -2.11 17.04 -4.20
CA ALA A 71 -0.78 17.31 -4.72
C ALA A 71 -0.76 18.72 -5.31
N ASN A 72 -0.14 19.64 -4.57
CA ASN A 72 0.13 21.01 -5.00
C ASN A 72 1.63 21.27 -4.98
N GLU A 73 2.04 22.45 -5.44
CA GLU A 73 3.47 22.79 -5.52
C GLU A 73 4.17 22.79 -4.16
N ALA A 74 3.49 23.19 -3.08
CA ALA A 74 4.08 23.21 -1.74
C ALA A 74 4.37 21.78 -1.25
N VAL A 75 3.42 20.86 -1.43
CA VAL A 75 3.62 19.44 -1.15
C VAL A 75 4.78 18.89 -1.99
N CYS A 76 4.82 19.18 -3.29
CA CYS A 76 5.90 18.75 -4.17
C CYS A 76 7.27 19.29 -3.72
N ARG A 77 7.37 20.57 -3.33
CA ARG A 77 8.63 21.16 -2.84
C ARG A 77 9.13 20.48 -1.57
N ASN A 78 8.23 20.13 -0.65
CA ASN A 78 8.62 19.44 0.59
C ASN A 78 9.20 18.04 0.30
N PHE A 79 8.51 17.25 -0.52
CA PHE A 79 9.01 15.93 -0.89
C PHE A 79 10.26 15.98 -1.76
N ASP A 80 10.43 17.01 -2.60
CA ASP A 80 11.65 17.22 -3.37
C ASP A 80 12.84 17.53 -2.46
N ARG A 81 12.65 18.37 -1.43
CA ARG A 81 13.69 18.64 -0.41
C ARG A 81 14.12 17.37 0.30
N ILE A 82 13.15 16.59 0.80
CA ILE A 82 13.40 15.31 1.49
C ILE A 82 14.12 14.33 0.55
N SER A 83 13.71 14.25 -0.71
CA SER A 83 14.29 13.33 -1.68
C SER A 83 15.76 13.67 -1.98
N LYS A 84 16.11 14.96 -2.04
CA LYS A 84 17.48 15.43 -2.27
C LYS A 84 18.44 15.15 -1.11
N GLU A 85 17.93 14.95 0.10
CA GLU A 85 18.74 14.55 1.26
C GLU A 85 19.16 13.07 1.19
N ILE A 86 18.53 12.27 0.32
CA ILE A 86 18.81 10.85 0.16
C ILE A 86 19.61 10.64 -1.14
N ASP A 87 20.92 10.43 -1.00
CA ASP A 87 21.78 10.20 -2.16
C ASP A 87 21.30 8.98 -2.98
N GLY A 88 21.29 9.14 -4.30
CA GLY A 88 20.82 8.12 -5.23
C GLY A 88 19.29 7.91 -5.28
N PHE A 89 18.48 8.68 -4.54
CA PHE A 89 17.03 8.54 -4.56
C PHE A 89 16.37 9.42 -5.63
N TYR A 90 16.01 8.79 -6.76
CA TYR A 90 15.39 9.47 -7.91
C TYR A 90 13.92 9.06 -8.13
N TYR A 91 13.48 7.99 -7.49
CA TYR A 91 12.14 7.45 -7.64
C TYR A 91 11.79 6.57 -6.45
N GLY A 92 10.58 6.77 -5.91
CA GLY A 92 10.04 5.93 -4.88
C GLY A 92 8.69 6.40 -4.37
N ARG A 93 8.25 5.78 -3.27
CA ARG A 93 7.02 6.10 -2.56
C ARG A 93 7.34 6.34 -1.09
N PHE A 94 6.84 7.45 -0.57
CA PHE A 94 6.85 7.73 0.86
C PHE A 94 5.53 7.27 1.47
N ASP A 95 5.61 6.40 2.48
CA ASP A 95 4.48 6.11 3.34
C ASP A 95 4.60 7.01 4.57
N ILE A 96 3.66 7.94 4.71
CA ILE A 96 3.71 8.99 5.72
C ILE A 96 2.52 8.91 6.68
N LYS A 97 2.69 9.50 7.86
CA LYS A 97 1.63 9.82 8.82
C LYS A 97 1.70 11.31 9.14
N CYS A 98 0.58 12.01 9.01
CA CYS A 98 0.45 13.43 9.33
C CYS A 98 -0.81 13.64 10.18
N GLU A 99 -0.81 14.69 10.99
CA GLU A 99 -1.90 15.01 11.92
C GLU A 99 -3.02 15.81 11.22
N SER A 100 -2.71 16.49 10.11
CA SER A 100 -3.68 17.24 9.32
C SER A 100 -3.23 17.34 7.85
N LEU A 101 -4.13 17.84 6.99
CA LEU A 101 -3.79 18.15 5.61
C LEU A 101 -2.82 19.35 5.50
N GLU A 102 -2.93 20.28 6.44
CA GLU A 102 -2.03 21.43 6.52
C GLU A 102 -0.60 20.97 6.83
N ALA A 103 -0.43 20.02 7.74
CA ALA A 103 0.85 19.37 8.04
C ALA A 103 1.50 18.71 6.82
N LEU A 104 0.69 18.15 5.89
CA LEU A 104 1.20 17.62 4.62
C LEU A 104 1.78 18.73 3.73
N THR A 105 1.17 19.91 3.77
CA THR A 105 1.52 21.06 2.93
C THR A 105 2.67 21.88 3.50
N SER A 106 2.74 22.07 4.82
CA SER A 106 3.85 22.75 5.49
C SER A 106 5.07 21.84 5.68
N GLY A 107 4.85 20.52 5.76
CA GLY A 107 5.88 19.54 6.11
C GLY A 107 6.14 19.43 7.62
N GLU A 108 5.45 20.22 8.44
CA GLU A 108 5.54 20.18 9.90
C GLU A 108 4.55 19.16 10.48
N GLY A 109 4.92 18.44 11.54
CA GLY A 109 4.04 17.40 12.12
C GLY A 109 3.84 16.17 11.21
N MET A 110 4.62 16.04 10.14
CA MET A 110 4.66 14.87 9.27
C MET A 110 5.76 13.90 9.71
N LYS A 111 5.43 12.61 9.76
CA LYS A 111 6.39 11.51 10.00
C LYS A 111 6.45 10.59 8.80
N ILE A 112 7.65 10.31 8.31
CA ILE A 112 7.90 9.28 7.29
C ILE A 112 8.01 7.95 8.00
N ILE A 113 7.16 7.00 7.62
CA ILE A 113 7.08 5.65 8.21
C ILE A 113 7.92 4.67 7.40
N GLU A 114 7.88 4.77 6.08
CA GLU A 114 8.63 3.91 5.16
C GLU A 114 8.96 4.67 3.88
N ILE A 115 10.12 4.36 3.30
CA ILE A 115 10.52 4.81 1.96
C ILE A 115 10.71 3.57 1.10
N ASN A 116 9.94 3.47 0.02
CA ASN A 116 10.03 2.39 -0.94
C ASN A 116 10.72 2.90 -2.22
N GLY A 117 11.72 2.17 -2.73
CA GLY A 117 12.42 2.52 -3.98
C GLY A 117 11.67 2.09 -5.25
N ALA A 118 12.41 1.79 -6.32
CA ALA A 118 11.86 1.45 -7.64
C ALA A 118 10.90 0.26 -7.70
N CYS A 119 10.94 -0.64 -6.71
CA CYS A 119 10.00 -1.77 -6.60
C CYS A 119 8.65 -1.38 -5.97
N SER A 120 8.43 -0.10 -5.65
CA SER A 120 7.16 0.37 -5.08
C SER A 120 6.04 0.33 -6.12
N GLU A 121 4.99 -0.44 -5.85
CA GLU A 121 3.78 -0.41 -6.67
C GLU A 121 2.99 0.90 -6.45
N PRO A 122 2.46 1.54 -7.51
CA PRO A 122 1.65 2.74 -7.38
C PRO A 122 0.30 2.39 -6.74
N THR A 123 0.16 2.64 -5.44
CA THR A 123 -1.03 2.22 -4.67
C THR A 123 -2.33 2.91 -5.09
N HIS A 124 -2.26 4.01 -5.83
CA HIS A 124 -3.44 4.75 -6.29
C HIS A 124 -4.22 4.04 -7.39
N ILE A 125 -3.63 3.06 -8.09
CA ILE A 125 -4.31 2.26 -9.12
C ILE A 125 -5.42 1.39 -8.54
N TYR A 126 -5.42 1.19 -7.21
CA TYR A 126 -6.33 0.35 -6.47
C TYR A 126 -7.53 1.09 -5.88
N ASP A 127 -7.72 2.36 -6.23
CA ASP A 127 -8.91 3.11 -5.83
C ASP A 127 -10.16 2.55 -6.54
N PRO A 128 -11.11 1.94 -5.82
CA PRO A 128 -12.30 1.33 -6.41
C PRO A 128 -13.29 2.33 -7.01
N GLU A 129 -13.24 3.61 -6.61
CA GLU A 129 -14.16 4.64 -7.12
C GLU A 129 -13.62 5.37 -8.35
N ARG A 130 -12.30 5.38 -8.54
CA ARG A 130 -11.64 6.20 -9.58
C ARG A 130 -10.73 5.41 -10.52
N GLY A 131 -10.39 4.17 -10.17
CA GLY A 131 -9.51 3.30 -10.94
C GLY A 131 -10.28 2.35 -11.85
N THR A 132 -10.03 2.43 -13.15
CA THR A 132 -10.36 1.39 -14.13
C THR A 132 -9.12 0.57 -14.47
N TYR A 133 -9.31 -0.66 -14.98
CA TYR A 133 -8.22 -1.50 -15.49
C TYR A 133 -7.29 -0.74 -16.45
N TRP A 134 -7.87 0.02 -17.39
CA TRP A 134 -7.12 0.83 -18.36
C TRP A 134 -6.36 1.99 -17.72
N SER A 135 -6.95 2.65 -16.71
CA SER A 135 -6.23 3.71 -15.98
C SER A 135 -5.04 3.14 -15.19
N ALA A 136 -5.20 1.96 -14.59
CA ALA A 136 -4.12 1.28 -13.87
C ALA A 136 -2.96 0.90 -14.81
N LEU A 137 -3.26 0.32 -15.98
CA LEU A 137 -2.24 0.03 -16.99
C LEU A 137 -1.52 1.29 -17.49
N ARG A 138 -2.26 2.38 -17.69
CA ARG A 138 -1.69 3.66 -18.11
C ARG A 138 -0.74 4.23 -17.05
N ASP A 139 -1.11 4.14 -15.77
CA ASP A 139 -0.27 4.58 -14.67
C ASP A 139 0.99 3.71 -14.57
N ILE A 140 0.87 2.39 -14.62
CA ILE A 140 2.03 1.46 -14.65
C ILE A 140 2.97 1.80 -15.80
N ALA A 141 2.45 1.98 -17.02
CA ALA A 141 3.25 2.34 -18.18
C ALA A 141 3.96 3.70 -18.01
N ARG A 142 3.29 4.68 -17.38
CA ARG A 142 3.90 5.99 -17.06
C ARG A 142 5.05 5.81 -16.08
N HIS A 143 4.85 5.06 -14.99
CA HIS A 143 5.88 4.79 -13.98
C HIS A 143 7.09 4.06 -14.59
N TRP A 144 6.88 3.04 -15.42
CA TRP A 144 7.97 2.34 -16.12
C TRP A 144 8.74 3.27 -17.07
N ARG A 145 8.06 4.18 -17.76
CA ARG A 145 8.73 5.18 -18.61
C ARG A 145 9.63 6.12 -17.79
N ILE A 146 9.18 6.55 -16.61
CA ILE A 146 9.98 7.39 -15.69
C ILE A 146 11.20 6.63 -15.18
N ILE A 147 11.00 5.41 -14.65
CA ILE A 147 12.08 4.55 -14.17
C ILE A 147 13.11 4.30 -15.28
N GLY A 148 12.66 3.99 -16.50
CA GLY A 148 13.55 3.79 -17.64
C GLY A 148 14.34 5.05 -18.03
N ARG A 149 13.76 6.25 -17.89
CA ARG A 149 14.48 7.52 -18.13
C ARG A 149 15.56 7.74 -17.07
N ILE A 150 15.25 7.50 -15.80
CA ILE A 150 16.20 7.59 -14.68
C ILE A 150 17.34 6.58 -14.87
N ALA A 151 17.01 5.33 -15.18
CA ALA A 151 18.01 4.29 -15.42
C ALA A 151 18.98 4.67 -16.55
N ARG A 152 18.47 5.17 -17.68
CA ARG A 152 19.33 5.67 -18.77
C ARG A 152 20.18 6.86 -18.36
N ALA A 153 19.65 7.78 -17.56
CA ALA A 153 20.40 8.93 -17.07
C ALA A 153 21.53 8.52 -16.12
N ASN A 154 21.25 7.61 -15.18
CA ASN A 154 22.26 7.06 -14.28
C ASN A 154 23.31 6.24 -15.05
N HIS A 155 22.90 5.52 -16.09
CA HIS A 155 23.82 4.80 -16.95
C HIS A 155 24.80 5.71 -17.68
N ARG A 156 24.34 6.84 -18.21
CA ARG A 156 25.23 7.86 -18.79
C ARG A 156 26.20 8.47 -17.76
N ARG A 157 25.87 8.41 -16.47
CA ARG A 157 26.74 8.83 -15.36
C ARG A 157 27.67 7.73 -14.85
N GLY A 158 27.73 6.58 -15.53
CA GLY A 158 28.62 5.47 -15.21
C GLY A 158 28.01 4.35 -14.36
N VAL A 159 26.73 4.43 -14.00
CA VAL A 159 26.06 3.35 -13.24
C VAL A 159 25.67 2.21 -14.19
N PRO A 160 26.20 0.98 -14.04
CA PRO A 160 25.82 -0.11 -14.92
C PRO A 160 24.36 -0.51 -14.69
N TYR A 161 23.69 -1.00 -15.75
CA TYR A 161 22.40 -1.67 -15.55
C TYR A 161 22.60 -2.93 -14.72
N LEU A 162 21.59 -3.26 -13.91
CA LEU A 162 21.61 -4.49 -13.14
C LEU A 162 21.65 -5.68 -14.10
N SER A 163 22.67 -6.52 -13.95
CA SER A 163 22.77 -7.75 -14.74
C SER A 163 21.57 -8.66 -14.46
N HIS A 164 20.97 -9.22 -15.52
CA HIS A 164 19.90 -10.21 -15.40
C HIS A 164 20.31 -11.42 -14.54
N ARG A 165 21.59 -11.79 -14.55
CA ARG A 165 22.12 -12.88 -13.71
C ARG A 165 22.10 -12.53 -12.23
N ILE A 166 22.49 -11.31 -11.89
CA ILE A 166 22.44 -10.80 -10.51
C ILE A 166 20.98 -10.74 -10.07
N MET A 167 20.11 -10.15 -10.88
CA MET A 167 18.68 -10.09 -10.61
C MET A 167 18.07 -11.46 -10.33
N ALA A 168 18.35 -12.46 -11.18
CA ALA A 168 17.85 -13.82 -10.98
C ALA A 168 18.36 -14.44 -9.67
N ARG A 169 19.64 -14.25 -9.33
CA ARG A 169 20.22 -14.72 -8.07
C ARG A 169 19.53 -14.07 -6.85
N GLU A 170 19.34 -12.75 -6.88
CA GLU A 170 18.68 -12.05 -5.77
C GLU A 170 17.21 -12.46 -5.62
N PHE A 171 16.50 -12.71 -6.72
CA PHE A 171 15.14 -13.29 -6.66
C PHE A 171 15.14 -14.68 -6.03
N LEU A 172 16.08 -15.56 -6.39
CA LEU A 172 16.20 -16.89 -5.78
C LEU A 172 16.46 -16.78 -4.27
N HIS A 173 17.35 -15.87 -3.85
CA HIS A 173 17.60 -15.61 -2.43
C HIS A 173 16.34 -15.11 -1.72
N LEU A 174 15.61 -14.16 -2.33
CA LEU A 174 14.36 -13.65 -1.78
C LEU A 174 13.31 -14.75 -1.62
N PHE A 175 13.15 -15.63 -2.62
CA PHE A 175 12.21 -16.74 -2.54
C PHE A 175 12.61 -17.77 -1.48
N ALA A 176 13.90 -18.06 -1.33
CA ALA A 176 14.41 -18.93 -0.26
C ALA A 176 14.14 -18.33 1.12
N TYR A 177 14.41 -17.03 1.29
CA TYR A 177 14.12 -16.30 2.52
C TYR A 177 12.63 -16.30 2.86
N GLN A 178 11.76 -15.97 1.90
CA GLN A 178 10.30 -15.98 2.10
C GLN A 178 9.79 -17.38 2.49
N ARG A 179 10.33 -18.45 1.90
CA ARG A 179 10.03 -19.83 2.30
C ARG A 179 10.44 -20.10 3.76
N LYS A 180 11.59 -19.59 4.20
CA LYS A 180 12.06 -19.73 5.59
C LYS A 180 11.18 -18.96 6.57
N VAL A 181 10.85 -17.70 6.26
CA VAL A 181 9.93 -16.87 7.07
C VAL A 181 8.55 -17.52 7.19
N ARG A 182 8.02 -18.08 6.10
CA ARG A 182 6.72 -18.77 6.13
C ARG A 182 6.72 -20.02 7.00
N LYS A 183 7.85 -20.72 7.11
CA LYS A 183 8.00 -21.86 8.04
C LYS A 183 8.08 -21.42 9.51
N LEU A 184 8.62 -20.23 9.77
CA LEU A 184 8.76 -19.67 11.13
C LEU A 184 7.47 -19.01 11.64
N GLY A 185 6.63 -18.45 10.76
CA GLY A 185 5.36 -17.83 11.13
C GLY A 185 4.15 -18.77 11.07
N GLY A 186 4.37 -20.08 10.93
CA GLY A 186 3.34 -21.12 10.88
C GLY A 186 3.24 -21.97 12.15
N SER A 187 3.86 -21.52 13.26
CA SER A 187 3.72 -22.07 14.61
C SER A 187 2.87 -21.16 15.48
#